data_AF-A0A1C7N9F5-F1
#
_entry.id   AF-A0A1C7N9F5-F1
#
_cell.length_a   1.000
_cell.length_b   1.000
_cell.length_c   1.000
_cell.angle_alpha   90.00
_cell.angle_beta   90.00
_cell.angle_gamma   90.00
#
_symmetry.space_group_name_H-M   'P 1'
#
loop_
_entity.id
_entity.type
_entity.pdbx_description
1 polymer ?
#
loop_
_entity_poly.entity_id
_entity_poly.type
_entity_poly.pdbx_seq_one_letter_code
_entity_poly.pdbx_strand_id
1 'polypeptide(L)'
;MKVKNVKGKGKFKNSDVLSAGSKVYAKKRKAKQETVEYVEFDPAKRSEFLTGFHKRKMERKKKTIEKYAQLEREEKLRNRKEAREQRQRMADKNVQEMAAMLRGHVDEPDSFQSEEDDEEEDKKPVVQEFKNKSTLTTVTVIEDLDLDDP
;
A
#
# COMPACT_ATOMS: atom_id res chain seq x y z
N MET A 1 -9.64 -23.80 10.74
CA MET A 1 -9.95 -24.03 9.31
C MET A 1 -10.46 -22.73 8.70
N LYS A 2 -9.81 -22.18 7.67
CA LYS A 2 -10.25 -20.95 6.98
C LYS A 2 -10.71 -21.33 5.58
N VAL A 3 -12.02 -21.33 5.38
CA VAL A 3 -12.68 -21.58 4.10
C VAL A 3 -12.32 -20.41 3.18
N LYS A 4 -11.62 -20.67 2.08
CA LYS A 4 -11.35 -19.66 1.07
C LYS A 4 -12.61 -19.50 0.23
N ASN A 5 -13.25 -18.33 0.33
CA ASN A 5 -14.31 -17.93 -0.58
C ASN A 5 -13.77 -17.93 -2.03
N VAL A 6 -14.27 -18.84 -2.86
CA VAL A 6 -14.04 -18.85 -4.30
C VAL A 6 -14.91 -17.74 -4.91
N LYS A 7 -14.38 -16.52 -4.97
CA LYS A 7 -14.99 -15.44 -5.75
C LYS A 7 -15.04 -15.86 -7.23
N GLY A 8 -16.18 -15.56 -7.86
CA GLY A 8 -16.64 -16.16 -9.10
C GLY A 8 -15.66 -16.10 -10.28
N LYS A 9 -15.78 -17.10 -11.16
CA LYS A 9 -15.12 -17.15 -12.46
C LYS A 9 -15.64 -15.98 -13.30
N GLY A 10 -14.91 -14.88 -13.36
CA GLY A 10 -15.12 -13.86 -14.38
C GLY A 10 -15.08 -14.53 -15.75
N LYS A 11 -16.09 -14.31 -16.59
CA LYS A 11 -16.16 -14.88 -17.94
C LYS A 11 -14.88 -14.48 -18.68
N PHE A 12 -14.05 -15.45 -19.07
CA PHE A 12 -12.88 -15.18 -19.89
C PHE A 12 -13.34 -14.42 -21.13
N LYS A 13 -12.66 -13.33 -21.47
CA LYS A 13 -12.95 -12.61 -22.71
C LYS A 13 -12.70 -13.54 -23.88
N ASN A 14 -13.53 -13.50 -24.92
CA ASN A 14 -13.34 -14.33 -26.11
C ASN A 14 -11.93 -14.14 -26.71
N SER A 15 -11.38 -12.92 -26.66
CA SER A 15 -9.99 -12.64 -27.08
C SER A 15 -8.95 -13.46 -26.30
N ASP A 16 -9.17 -13.71 -25.01
CA ASP A 16 -8.24 -14.49 -24.19
C ASP A 16 -8.35 -15.97 -24.46
N VAL A 17 -9.56 -16.49 -24.71
CA VAL A 17 -9.77 -17.89 -25.11
C VAL A 17 -9.13 -18.16 -26.47
N LEU A 18 -9.36 -17.27 -27.44
CA LEU A 18 -8.82 -17.41 -28.81
C LEU A 18 -7.30 -17.14 -28.88
N SER A 19 -6.74 -16.33 -27.99
CA SER A 19 -5.28 -16.05 -27.93
C SER A 19 -4.50 -16.95 -26.96
N ALA A 20 -5.18 -17.78 -26.16
CA ALA A 20 -4.51 -18.64 -25.17
C ALA A 20 -3.50 -19.58 -25.85
N GLY A 21 -3.88 -20.19 -26.98
CA GLY A 21 -3.02 -21.07 -27.75
C GLY A 21 -1.76 -20.36 -28.25
N SER A 22 -1.90 -19.19 -28.88
CA SER A 22 -0.76 -18.43 -29.40
C SER A 22 0.19 -17.97 -28.29
N LYS A 23 -0.35 -17.53 -27.14
CA LYS A 23 0.42 -17.20 -25.94
C LYS A 23 1.24 -18.40 -25.44
N VAL A 24 0.65 -19.59 -25.40
CA VAL A 24 1.35 -20.82 -25.00
C VAL A 24 2.46 -21.18 -26.00
N TYR A 25 2.17 -21.11 -27.30
CA TYR A 25 3.17 -21.39 -28.34
C TYR A 25 4.32 -20.37 -28.34
N ALA A 26 4.03 -19.09 -28.08
CA ALA A 26 5.05 -18.06 -27.92
C ALA A 26 5.96 -18.35 -26.71
N LYS A 27 5.37 -18.73 -25.57
CA LYS A 27 6.15 -19.16 -24.38
C LYS A 27 7.04 -20.37 -24.68
N LYS A 28 6.49 -21.39 -25.36
CA LYS A 28 7.26 -22.58 -25.75
C LYS A 28 8.42 -22.24 -26.71
N ARG A 29 8.20 -21.33 -27.67
CA ARG A 29 9.26 -20.87 -28.57
C ARG A 29 10.36 -20.11 -27.83
N LYS A 30 9.99 -19.20 -26.93
CA LYS A 30 10.97 -18.50 -26.08
C LYS A 30 11.78 -19.44 -25.21
N ALA A 31 11.12 -20.41 -24.56
CA ALA A 31 11.82 -21.42 -23.77
C ALA A 31 12.84 -22.22 -24.59
N LYS A 32 12.52 -22.56 -25.85
CA LYS A 32 13.46 -23.22 -26.78
C LYS A 32 14.60 -22.32 -27.30
N GLN A 33 14.46 -21.00 -27.21
CA GLN A 33 15.54 -20.06 -27.55
C GLN A 33 16.44 -19.81 -26.34
N GLU A 34 15.87 -19.80 -25.14
CA GLU A 34 16.60 -19.64 -23.87
C GLU A 34 17.34 -20.92 -23.45
N THR A 35 17.01 -22.08 -24.05
CA THR A 35 17.80 -23.30 -23.84
C THR A 35 19.20 -23.10 -24.42
N VAL A 36 20.20 -23.16 -23.54
CA VAL A 36 21.61 -23.10 -23.89
C VAL A 36 21.96 -24.27 -24.80
N GLU A 37 22.60 -24.00 -25.94
CA GLU A 37 22.91 -25.00 -26.98
C GLU A 37 24.00 -25.99 -26.54
N TYR A 38 24.98 -25.53 -25.75
CA TYR A 38 26.01 -26.39 -25.15
C TYR A 38 26.30 -25.98 -23.70
N VAL A 39 26.64 -26.97 -22.87
CA VAL A 39 27.10 -26.75 -21.50
C VAL A 39 28.58 -27.09 -21.43
N GLU A 40 29.42 -26.05 -21.31
CA GLU A 40 30.86 -26.23 -21.12
C GLU A 40 31.17 -26.50 -19.65
N PHE A 41 31.86 -27.61 -19.37
CA PHE A 41 32.24 -27.99 -18.02
C PHE A 41 33.66 -27.52 -17.69
N ASP A 42 33.75 -26.36 -17.06
CA ASP A 42 35.02 -25.79 -16.62
C ASP A 42 35.45 -26.39 -15.26
N PRO A 43 36.54 -27.18 -15.21
CA PRO A 43 37.00 -27.81 -13.98
C PRO A 43 37.46 -26.79 -12.92
N ALA A 44 37.92 -25.60 -13.31
CA ALA A 44 38.34 -24.55 -12.38
C ALA A 44 37.12 -23.91 -11.69
N LYS A 45 36.05 -23.60 -12.43
CA LYS A 45 34.78 -23.15 -11.83
C LYS A 45 34.15 -24.22 -10.95
N ARG A 46 34.30 -25.51 -11.32
CA ARG A 46 33.82 -26.63 -10.50
C ARG A 46 34.56 -26.71 -9.17
N SER A 47 35.89 -26.56 -9.16
CA SER A 47 36.67 -26.61 -7.91
C SER A 47 36.35 -25.43 -7.00
N GLU A 48 36.17 -24.22 -7.56
CA GLU A 48 35.69 -23.07 -6.80
C GLU A 48 34.27 -23.27 -6.27
N PHE A 49 33.38 -23.88 -7.06
CA PHE A 49 32.05 -24.24 -6.58
C PHE A 49 32.14 -25.30 -5.48
N LEU A 50 32.98 -26.33 -5.57
CA LEU A 50 33.06 -27.34 -4.52
C LEU A 50 33.69 -26.82 -3.23
N THR A 51 34.61 -25.85 -3.28
CA THR A 51 35.27 -25.34 -2.06
C THR A 51 34.62 -24.06 -1.51
N GLY A 52 33.97 -23.27 -2.36
CA GLY A 52 33.37 -21.96 -2.05
C GLY A 52 32.02 -21.98 -1.34
N PHE A 53 31.71 -22.98 -0.51
CA PHE A 53 30.41 -23.08 0.19
C PHE A 53 30.08 -21.84 1.03
N HIS A 54 31.08 -21.27 1.71
CA HIS A 54 30.91 -20.06 2.50
C HIS A 54 30.56 -18.85 1.61
N LYS A 55 31.27 -18.69 0.48
CA LYS A 55 30.96 -17.65 -0.53
C LYS A 55 29.50 -17.76 -0.99
N ARG A 56 29.05 -18.95 -1.39
CA ARG A 56 27.63 -19.17 -1.79
C ARG A 56 26.63 -18.94 -0.67
N LYS A 57 26.98 -19.29 0.57
CA LYS A 57 26.09 -19.02 1.72
C LYS A 57 25.93 -17.51 1.91
N MET A 58 27.02 -16.75 1.82
CA MET A 58 27.00 -15.29 1.92
C MET A 58 26.28 -14.65 0.73
N GLU A 59 26.53 -15.10 -0.49
CA GLU A 59 25.82 -14.64 -1.69
C GLU A 59 24.30 -14.89 -1.60
N ARG A 60 23.88 -16.07 -1.12
CA ARG A 60 22.45 -16.34 -0.91
C ARG A 60 21.83 -15.35 0.08
N LYS A 61 22.50 -15.09 1.21
CA LYS A 61 22.05 -14.09 2.19
C LYS A 61 21.97 -12.69 1.57
N LYS A 62 23.01 -12.27 0.83
CA LYS A 62 23.03 -10.98 0.14
C LYS A 62 21.90 -10.86 -0.87
N LYS A 63 21.71 -11.85 -1.75
CA LYS A 63 20.61 -11.89 -2.72
C LYS A 63 19.23 -11.80 -2.05
N THR A 64 19.03 -12.47 -0.91
CA THR A 64 17.76 -12.34 -0.18
C THR A 64 17.56 -10.92 0.34
N ILE A 65 18.59 -10.32 0.94
CA ILE A 65 18.53 -8.94 1.45
C ILE A 65 18.26 -7.95 0.31
N GLU A 66 19.00 -8.06 -0.80
CA GLU A 66 18.83 -7.23 -2.00
C GLU A 66 17.41 -7.35 -2.57
N LYS A 67 16.85 -8.57 -2.64
CA LYS A 67 15.48 -8.77 -3.11
C LYS A 67 14.46 -8.09 -2.20
N TYR A 68 14.61 -8.20 -0.88
CA TYR A 68 13.71 -7.51 0.06
C TYR A 68 13.84 -5.99 -0.04
N ALA A 69 15.06 -5.47 -0.18
CA ALA A 69 15.29 -4.03 -0.37
C ALA A 69 14.68 -3.51 -1.68
N GLN A 70 14.72 -4.30 -2.76
CA GLN A 70 14.05 -3.96 -4.02
C GLN A 70 12.52 -3.92 -3.85
N LEU A 71 11.93 -4.93 -3.21
CA LEU A 71 10.49 -4.96 -2.94
C LEU A 71 10.05 -3.79 -2.07
N GLU A 72 10.79 -3.46 -1.01
CA GLU A 72 10.49 -2.31 -0.14
C GLU A 72 10.55 -0.98 -0.92
N ARG A 73 11.54 -0.83 -1.80
CA ARG A 73 11.65 0.35 -2.67
C ARG A 73 10.47 0.47 -3.64
N GLU A 74 10.05 -0.64 -4.24
CA GLU A 74 8.89 -0.70 -5.13
C GLU A 74 7.60 -0.37 -4.37
N GLU A 75 7.40 -0.91 -3.18
CA GLU A 75 6.25 -0.61 -2.32
C GLU A 75 6.22 0.86 -1.91
N LYS A 76 7.36 1.43 -1.49
CA LYS A 76 7.46 2.86 -1.15
C LYS A 76 7.11 3.74 -2.35
N LEU A 77 7.59 3.38 -3.55
CA LEU A 77 7.28 4.13 -4.76
C LEU A 77 5.79 4.03 -5.11
N ARG A 78 5.20 2.84 -4.98
CA ARG A 78 3.78 2.58 -5.20
C ARG A 78 2.92 3.38 -4.22
N ASN A 79 3.22 3.31 -2.92
CA ASN A 79 2.51 4.06 -1.87
C ASN A 79 2.59 5.58 -2.13
N ARG A 80 3.76 6.08 -2.56
CA ARG A 80 3.91 7.50 -2.93
C ARG A 80 3.06 7.88 -4.13
N LYS A 81 2.94 7.00 -5.13
CA LYS A 81 2.08 7.21 -6.29
C LYS A 81 0.61 7.23 -5.87
N GLU A 82 0.18 6.25 -5.08
CA GLU A 82 -1.19 6.17 -4.55
C GLU A 82 -1.55 7.41 -3.72
N ALA A 83 -0.67 7.87 -2.83
CA ALA A 83 -0.90 9.06 -2.01
C ALA A 83 -0.97 10.36 -2.83
N ARG A 84 -0.25 10.46 -3.95
CA ARG A 84 -0.36 11.60 -4.88
C ARG A 84 -1.67 11.56 -5.64
N GLU A 85 -2.05 10.39 -6.15
CA GLU A 85 -3.31 10.20 -6.87
C GLU A 85 -4.52 10.46 -5.97
N GLN A 86 -4.48 10.00 -4.72
CA GLN A 86 -5.51 10.31 -3.72
C GLN A 86 -5.62 11.81 -3.48
N ARG A 87 -4.49 12.52 -3.28
CA ARG A 87 -4.50 13.97 -3.10
C ARG A 87 -5.07 14.72 -4.31
N GLN A 88 -4.70 14.31 -5.52
CA GLN A 88 -5.26 14.88 -6.75
C GLN A 88 -6.76 14.66 -6.83
N ARG A 89 -7.24 13.43 -6.60
CA ARG A 89 -8.68 13.13 -6.60
C ARG A 89 -9.45 13.94 -5.55
N MET A 90 -8.89 14.15 -4.36
CA MET A 90 -9.52 14.97 -3.33
C MET A 90 -9.54 16.44 -3.74
N ALA A 91 -8.46 16.97 -4.31
CA ALA A 91 -8.43 18.33 -4.84
C ALA A 91 -9.46 18.53 -5.96
N ASP A 92 -9.55 17.59 -6.91
CA ASP A 92 -10.53 17.64 -8.01
C ASP A 92 -11.97 17.62 -7.49
N LYS A 93 -12.26 16.78 -6.47
CA LYS A 93 -13.56 16.76 -5.81
C LYS A 93 -13.89 18.07 -5.10
N ASN A 94 -12.95 18.60 -4.32
CA ASN A 94 -13.15 19.86 -3.61
C ASN A 94 -13.39 21.02 -4.59
N VAL A 95 -12.68 21.05 -5.72
CA VAL A 95 -12.90 22.05 -6.79
C VAL A 95 -14.28 21.88 -7.42
N GLN A 96 -14.73 20.65 -7.68
CA GLN A 96 -16.07 20.38 -8.19
C GLN A 96 -17.17 20.80 -7.19
N GLU A 97 -16.98 20.50 -5.91
CA GLU A 97 -17.89 20.89 -4.82
C GLU A 97 -17.96 22.42 -4.66
N MET A 98 -16.82 23.11 -4.67
CA MET A 98 -16.75 24.57 -4.62
C MET A 98 -17.41 25.20 -5.85
N ALA A 99 -17.17 24.66 -7.05
CA ALA A 99 -17.81 25.13 -8.28
C ALA A 99 -19.33 24.92 -8.26
N ALA A 100 -19.80 23.80 -7.69
CA ALA A 100 -21.22 23.54 -7.52
C ALA A 100 -21.86 24.48 -6.49
N MET A 101 -21.19 24.74 -5.36
CA MET A 101 -21.66 25.71 -4.35
C MET A 101 -21.73 27.12 -4.92
N LEU A 102 -20.67 27.59 -5.61
CA LEU A 102 -20.66 28.90 -6.23
C LEU A 102 -21.75 29.05 -7.30
N ARG A 103 -21.99 27.99 -8.09
CA ARG A 103 -23.09 27.99 -9.06
C ARG A 103 -24.46 28.02 -8.39
N GLY A 104 -24.64 27.34 -7.26
CA GLY A 104 -25.88 27.39 -6.47
C GLY A 104 -26.12 28.76 -5.81
N HIS A 105 -25.06 29.45 -5.38
CA HIS A 105 -25.16 30.74 -4.71
C HIS A 105 -25.44 31.92 -5.65
N VAL A 106 -25.25 31.76 -6.96
CA VAL A 106 -25.60 32.79 -7.96
C VAL A 106 -27.12 32.85 -8.24
N ASP A 107 -27.87 31.81 -7.88
CA ASP A 107 -29.33 31.74 -8.09
C ASP A 107 -30.17 32.09 -6.84
N GLU A 108 -29.56 32.40 -5.68
CA GLU A 108 -30.28 32.68 -4.42
C GLU A 108 -29.75 33.98 -3.76
N PRO A 109 -30.60 35.00 -3.51
CA PRO A 109 -30.16 36.25 -2.90
C PRO A 109 -29.82 36.06 -1.41
N ASP A 110 -28.54 36.31 -1.12
CA ASP A 110 -27.86 36.57 0.15
C ASP A 110 -28.77 36.72 1.41
N SER A 111 -28.70 35.74 2.29
CA SER A 111 -29.10 35.87 3.70
C SER A 111 -27.93 35.44 4.58
N PHE A 112 -26.94 36.33 4.70
CA PHE A 112 -25.84 36.22 5.66
C PHE A 112 -26.39 36.34 7.08
N GLN A 113 -26.69 35.20 7.72
CA GLN A 113 -27.03 35.13 9.13
C GLN A 113 -25.77 34.70 9.89
N SER A 114 -25.08 35.70 10.45
CA SER A 114 -24.01 35.52 11.42
C SER A 114 -24.64 35.10 12.74
N GLU A 115 -24.61 33.80 13.05
CA GLU A 115 -24.86 33.31 14.40
C GLU A 115 -23.50 33.12 15.07
N GLU A 116 -23.14 34.16 15.84
CA GLU A 116 -22.09 34.15 16.84
C GLU A 116 -22.71 33.50 18.08
N ASP A 117 -22.44 32.22 18.27
CA ASP A 117 -22.90 31.44 19.43
C ASP A 117 -21.68 31.11 20.29
N ASP A 118 -21.42 32.01 21.26
CA ASP A 118 -20.50 31.80 22.37
C ASP A 118 -21.18 30.86 23.38
N GLU A 119 -21.09 29.55 23.13
CA GLU A 119 -21.41 28.53 24.13
C GLU A 119 -20.13 28.14 24.89
N GLU A 120 -20.04 28.57 26.16
CA GLU A 120 -19.07 28.01 27.12
C GLU A 120 -19.32 26.51 27.30
N GLU A 121 -18.58 25.69 26.58
CA GLU A 121 -18.56 24.24 26.78
C GLU A 121 -17.80 23.88 28.06
N ASP A 122 -18.53 23.44 29.09
CA ASP A 122 -17.99 22.65 30.20
C ASP A 122 -17.24 21.42 29.66
N LYS A 123 -15.91 21.53 29.52
CA LYS A 123 -15.03 20.47 29.00
C LYS A 123 -15.00 19.27 29.94
N LYS A 124 -15.84 18.27 29.67
CA LYS A 124 -15.79 16.98 30.35
C LYS A 124 -14.45 16.27 30.06
N PRO A 125 -13.85 15.56 31.02
CA PRO A 125 -12.56 14.91 30.83
C PRO A 125 -12.62 13.88 29.70
N VAL A 126 -11.72 14.01 28.73
CA VAL A 126 -11.64 13.11 27.57
C VAL A 126 -10.98 11.80 28.00
N VAL A 127 -11.77 10.72 28.07
CA VAL A 127 -11.29 9.37 28.39
C VAL A 127 -10.95 8.62 27.10
N GLN A 128 -9.68 8.22 26.92
CA GLN A 128 -9.24 7.42 25.78
C GLN A 128 -8.89 5.98 26.21
N GLU A 129 -9.49 4.98 25.56
CA GLU A 129 -9.20 3.56 25.79
C GLU A 129 -8.16 3.02 24.79
N PHE A 130 -7.02 2.55 25.29
CA PHE A 130 -6.00 1.88 24.49
C PHE A 130 -6.03 0.37 24.75
N LYS A 131 -6.28 -0.42 23.70
CA LYS A 131 -6.40 -1.89 23.79
C LYS A 131 -5.19 -2.56 23.16
N ASN A 132 -4.43 -3.28 23.98
CA ASN A 132 -3.38 -4.21 23.53
C ASN A 132 -3.91 -5.64 23.60
N LYS A 133 -3.22 -6.58 22.94
CA LYS A 133 -3.64 -8.00 22.88
C LYS A 133 -3.80 -8.68 24.25
N SER A 134 -3.20 -8.12 25.30
CA SER A 134 -3.20 -8.68 26.66
C SER A 134 -3.73 -7.74 27.75
N THR A 135 -3.84 -6.42 27.49
CA THR A 135 -4.19 -5.44 28.51
C THR A 135 -5.03 -4.29 27.95
N LEU A 136 -5.89 -3.75 28.80
CA LEU A 136 -6.71 -2.56 28.53
C LEU A 136 -6.15 -1.44 29.41
N THR A 137 -5.72 -0.33 28.80
CA THR A 137 -5.17 0.83 29.50
C THR A 137 -6.01 2.05 29.15
N THR A 138 -6.60 2.67 30.17
CA THR A 138 -7.36 3.93 30.06
C THR A 138 -6.50 5.10 30.50
N VAL A 139 -6.44 6.16 29.69
CA VAL A 139 -5.75 7.41 30.02
C VAL A 139 -6.76 8.54 30.02
N THR A 140 -6.82 9.28 31.12
CA THR A 140 -7.68 10.46 31.30
C THR A 140 -6.78 11.69 31.41
N VAL A 141 -6.98 12.67 30.52
CA VAL A 141 -6.26 13.95 30.56
C VAL A 141 -7.17 14.97 31.24
N ILE A 142 -6.69 15.59 32.32
CA ILE A 142 -7.37 16.68 33.05
C ILE A 142 -6.50 17.92 32.84
N GLU A 143 -7.04 18.94 32.18
CA GLU A 143 -6.29 20.16 31.80
C GLU A 143 -6.14 21.13 32.98
N ASP A 144 -7.06 21.11 33.94
CA ASP A 144 -7.13 22.06 35.07
C ASP A 144 -6.75 21.39 36.40
N LEU A 145 -5.52 20.87 36.49
CA LEU A 145 -4.98 20.34 37.74
C LEU A 145 -4.05 21.38 38.38
N ASP A 146 -4.62 22.28 39.18
CA ASP A 146 -3.86 23.27 39.96
C ASP A 146 -2.97 22.54 40.98
N LEU A 147 -1.66 22.52 40.70
CA LEU A 147 -0.62 21.83 41.47
C LEU A 147 0.09 22.75 42.47
N ASP A 148 -0.40 23.98 42.65
CA ASP A 148 0.19 25.01 43.51
C ASP A 148 -0.66 25.23 44.77
N ASP A 149 -0.70 24.24 45.67
CA ASP A 149 -0.92 24.47 47.10
C ASP A 149 0.17 23.72 47.90
N PRO A 150 0.98 24.41 48.73
CA PRO A 150 2.17 23.86 49.39
C PRO A 150 1.88 22.87 50.53
#